data_AF-A0A349MQ53-F1
#
_entry.id   AF-A0A349MQ53-F1
#
_cell.length_a   1.000
_cell.length_b   1.000
_cell.length_c   1.000
_cell.angle_alpha   90.00
_cell.angle_beta   90.00
_cell.angle_gamma   90.00
#
_symmetry.space_group_name_H-M   'P 1'
#
loop_
_entity.id
_entity.type
_entity.pdbx_description
1 polymer ?
#
loop_
_entity_poly.entity_id
_entity_poly.type
_entity_poly.pdbx_seq_one_letter_code
_entity_poly.pdbx_strand_id
1 'polypeptide(L)' 'MATACFPIARRADVFDPNLVKVVLDHHNYALYFSRAPIPWARDTFSDEQESLPDDYIALG' A
#
# COMPACT_ATOMS: atom_id res chain seq x y z
N MET A 1 -16.71 14.98 -5.59
CA MET A 1 -16.35 14.15 -4.42
C MET A 1 -14.85 14.10 -4.34
N ALA A 2 -14.28 14.26 -3.15
CA ALA A 2 -12.83 14.18 -2.91
C ALA A 2 -12.59 13.10 -1.85
N THR A 3 -11.57 12.27 -2.05
CA THR A 3 -11.13 11.24 -1.11
C THR A 3 -9.67 11.52 -0.76
N ALA A 4 -9.32 11.43 0.52
CA ALA A 4 -7.95 11.58 1.00
C ALA A 4 -7.31 10.20 1.21
N CYS A 5 -5.99 10.14 1.09
CA CYS A 5 -5.20 8.96 1.43
C CYS A 5 -3.90 9.40 2.13
N PHE A 6 -3.22 8.47 2.79
CA PHE A 6 -1.97 8.74 3.50
C PHE A 6 -0.93 7.63 3.26
N PRO A 7 0.38 7.95 3.32
CA PRO A 7 1.43 6.95 3.16
C PRO A 7 1.43 5.96 4.33
N ILE A 8 1.50 4.67 4.02
CA ILE A 8 1.60 3.58 4.99
C ILE A 8 3.07 3.35 5.33
N ALA A 9 3.44 3.57 6.59
CA ALA A 9 4.83 3.44 7.05
C ALA A 9 5.16 2.10 7.72
N ARG A 10 4.16 1.29 8.08
CA ARG A 10 4.36 0.03 8.80
C ARG A 10 3.90 -1.16 7.98
N ARG A 11 4.70 -2.23 7.96
CA ARG A 11 4.36 -3.48 7.28
C ARG A 11 3.02 -4.05 7.77
N ALA A 12 2.79 -4.07 9.08
CA ALA A 12 1.55 -4.58 9.67
C ALA A 12 0.29 -3.90 9.08
N ASP A 13 0.36 -2.60 8.80
CA ASP A 13 -0.76 -1.83 8.26
C ASP A 13 -1.07 -2.21 6.80
N VAL A 14 -0.05 -2.63 6.03
CA VAL A 14 -0.22 -3.14 4.66
C VAL A 14 -0.98 -4.47 4.66
N PHE A 15 -0.80 -5.30 5.67
CA PHE A 15 -1.49 -6.58 5.80
C PHE A 15 -2.81 -6.51 6.58
N ASP A 16 -3.13 -5.39 7.23
CA ASP A 16 -4.39 -5.21 7.96
C ASP A 16 -5.60 -5.09 6.99
N PRO A 17 -6.55 -6.04 6.98
CA PRO A 17 -7.71 -6.00 6.09
C PRO A 17 -8.71 -4.87 6.43
N ASN A 18 -8.62 -4.24 7.59
CA ASN A 18 -9.46 -3.11 7.97
C ASN A 18 -8.98 -1.79 7.36
N LEU A 19 -7.72 -1.73 6.94
CA LEU A 19 -7.14 -0.59 6.25
C LEU A 19 -7.22 -0.84 4.75
N VAL A 20 -7.98 0.01 4.04
CA VAL A 20 -8.16 -0.09 2.58
C VAL A 20 -6.98 0.59 1.90
N LYS A 21 -6.34 -0.11 0.97
CA LYS A 21 -5.20 0.40 0.22
C LYS A 21 -5.68 0.96 -1.11
N VAL A 22 -5.04 2.00 -1.57
CA VAL A 22 -5.32 2.64 -2.86
C VAL A 22 -4.07 2.68 -3.73
N VAL A 23 -4.24 2.41 -5.03
CA VAL A 23 -3.22 2.64 -6.05
C VAL A 23 -3.61 3.87 -6.85
N LEU A 24 -2.67 4.80 -7.01
CA LEU A 24 -2.84 6.02 -7.79
C LEU A 24 -2.10 5.93 -9.13
N ASP A 25 -2.56 6.69 -10.11
CA ASP A 25 -1.78 7.01 -11.30
C ASP A 25 -0.81 8.19 -11.05
N HIS A 26 -0.03 8.55 -12.08
CA HIS A 26 0.90 9.68 -12.02
C HIS A 26 0.24 11.06 -11.89
N HIS A 27 -1.07 11.18 -12.13
CA HIS A 27 -1.86 12.38 -11.92
C HIS A 27 -2.59 12.39 -10.56
N ASN A 28 -2.28 11.43 -9.67
CA ASN A 28 -2.91 11.22 -8.37
C ASN A 28 -4.39 10.84 -8.42
N TYR A 29 -4.86 10.23 -9.50
CA TYR A 29 -6.18 9.62 -9.57
C TYR A 29 -6.16 8.20 -9.05
N ALA A 30 -7.14 7.86 -8.22
CA ALA A 30 -7.31 6.51 -7.69
C ALA A 30 -7.73 5.55 -8.81
N LEU A 31 -6.88 4.58 -9.10
CA LEU A 31 -7.13 3.51 -10.06
C LEU A 31 -7.91 2.37 -9.40
N TYR A 32 -7.54 2.01 -8.17
CA TYR A 32 -8.05 0.82 -7.51
C TYR A 32 -7.99 0.91 -6.00
N PHE A 33 -9.05 0.44 -5.33
CA PHE A 33 -9.14 0.28 -3.87
C PHE A 33 -9.22 -1.22 -3.54
N SER A 34 -8.48 -1.67 -2.53
CA SER A 34 -8.52 -3.07 -2.09
C SER A 34 -8.21 -3.24 -0.61
N ARG A 35 -8.67 -4.34 -0.02
CA ARG A 35 -8.22 -4.79 1.32
C ARG A 35 -7.02 -5.72 1.26
N ALA A 36 -6.65 -6.18 0.06
CA ALA A 36 -5.42 -6.95 -0.15
C ALA A 36 -4.19 -6.03 -0.03
N PRO A 37 -3.02 -6.58 0.33
CA PRO A 37 -1.77 -5.83 0.37
C PRO A 37 -1.36 -5.41 -1.05
N ILE A 38 -1.66 -4.16 -1.41
CA ILE A 38 -1.32 -3.55 -2.70
C ILE A 38 -0.56 -2.23 -2.49
N PRO A 39 0.41 -1.90 -3.36
CA PRO A 39 0.98 -2.75 -4.42
C PRO A 39 1.80 -3.91 -3.83
N TRP A 40 1.75 -5.09 -4.45
CA TRP A 40 2.50 -6.25 -3.95
C TRP A 40 3.98 -6.16 -4.38
N ALA A 41 4.87 -5.87 -3.44
CA ALA A 41 6.31 -5.93 -3.64
C ALA A 41 6.78 -7.40 -3.61
N ARG A 42 6.84 -8.04 -4.78
CA ARG A 42 7.17 -9.47 -4.91
C ARG A 42 8.44 -9.85 -4.16
N ASP A 43 9.53 -9.13 -4.38
CA ASP A 43 10.83 -9.53 -3.87
C ASP A 43 10.91 -9.39 -2.33
N THR A 44 10.39 -8.30 -1.78
CA THR A 44 10.48 -8.00 -0.33
C THR A 44 9.39 -8.63 0.52
N PHE A 45 8.26 -9.00 -0.08
CA PHE A 45 7.22 -9.77 0.62
C PHE A 45 7.40 -11.27 0.49
N SER A 46 8.19 -11.76 -0.47
CA SER A 46 8.56 -13.17 -0.58
C SER A 46 9.69 -13.57 0.36
N ASP A 47 10.61 -12.67 0.69
CA ASP A 47 11.54 -12.86 1.81
C ASP A 47 10.82 -12.61 3.14
N GLU A 48 11.14 -13.37 4.19
CA GLU A 48 10.62 -13.21 5.57
C GLU A 48 11.14 -11.92 6.26
N GLN A 49 11.39 -10.85 5.50
CA GLN A 49 11.80 -9.56 6.04
C GLN A 49 10.62 -8.88 6.75
N GLU A 50 10.85 -8.44 7.99
CA GLU A 50 9.84 -7.79 8.81
C GLU A 50 9.69 -6.28 8.49
N SER A 51 10.63 -5.69 7.75
CA SER A 51 10.63 -4.30 7.32
C SER A 51 9.92 -4.07 5.97
N LEU A 52 9.48 -2.82 5.75
CA LEU A 52 9.09 -2.35 4.40
C LEU A 52 10.34 -1.95 3.61
N PRO A 53 10.35 -2.13 2.27
CA PRO A 53 11.40 -1.57 1.42
C PRO A 53 11.46 -0.04 1.53
N ASP A 54 12.67 0.53 1.42
CA ASP A 54 12.89 1.99 1.51
C ASP A 54 12.16 2.79 0.43
N ASP A 55 11.89 2.18 -0.73
CA ASP A 55 11.19 2.76 -1.88
C ASP A 55 9.71 2.30 -1.99
N TYR A 56 9.19 1.64 -0.96
CA TYR A 56 7.84 1.11 -0.98
C TYR A 56 6.79 2.20 -0.76
N ILE A 57 6.01 2.49 -1.80
CA ILE A 57 4.92 3.45 -1.74
C ILE A 57 3.59 2.70 -1.72
N ALA A 58 3.02 2.54 -0.52
CA ALA A 58 1.64 2.14 -0.32
C ALA A 58 0.84 3.28 0.31
N LEU A 59 -0.41 3.40 -0.14
CA LEU A 59 -1.34 4.43 0.31
C LEU A 59 -2.57 3.77 0.93
N GLY A 60 -2.99 4.29 2.08
CA GLY A 60 -4.16 3.88 2.86
C GLY A 60 -5.23 4.94 2.97
#